data_AF-A0A9E1F0N8-F1
#
_entry.id   AF-A0A9E1F0N8-F1
#
_cell.length_a   1.000
_cell.length_b   1.000
_cell.length_c   1.000
_cell.angle_alpha   90.00
_cell.angle_beta   90.00
_cell.angle_gamma   90.00
#
_symmetry.space_group_name_H-M   'P 1'
#
loop_
_entity.id
_entity.type
_entity.pdbx_description
1 polymer ?
#
loop_
_entity_poly.entity_id
_entity_poly.type
_entity_poly.pdbx_seq_one_letter_code
_entity_poly.pdbx_strand_id
1 'polypeptide(L)' 'MKMNNIKAQIISEIDRRIEDLQQHRYDEIIVTGNQYDELNQALAKVIGVPLMKELSSLKEYVIDIK' A
#
# COMPACT_ATOMS: atom_id res chain seq x y z
N MET A 1 11.49 25.05 -4.60
CA MET A 1 10.27 24.27 -4.92
C MET A 1 9.17 24.74 -3.97
N LYS A 2 8.00 25.17 -4.45
CA LYS A 2 6.92 25.68 -3.57
C LYS A 2 6.39 24.53 -2.71
N MET A 3 6.09 24.77 -1.43
CA MET A 3 5.62 23.76 -0.45
C MET A 3 4.41 22.96 -0.95
N ASN A 4 3.49 23.62 -1.68
CA ASN A 4 2.34 22.97 -2.32
C ASN A 4 2.73 21.89 -3.35
N ASN A 5 3.89 22.06 -4.01
CA ASN A 5 4.39 21.08 -4.97
C ASN A 5 4.94 19.83 -4.25
N ILE A 6 5.70 20.03 -3.16
CA ILE A 6 6.20 18.92 -2.32
C ILE A 6 5.04 18.12 -1.73
N LYS A 7 4.04 18.83 -1.17
CA LYS A 7 2.84 18.19 -0.60
C LYS A 7 2.10 17.34 -1.64
N ALA A 8 1.89 17.89 -2.84
CA ALA A 8 1.25 17.15 -3.93
C ALA A 8 2.07 15.90 -4.32
N GLN A 9 3.39 16.01 -4.42
CA GLN A 9 4.27 14.88 -4.73
C GLN A 9 4.20 13.76 -3.67
N ILE A 10 4.18 14.12 -2.38
CA ILE A 10 4.04 13.15 -1.29
C ILE A 10 2.68 12.44 -1.38
N ILE A 11 1.59 13.19 -1.59
CA ILE A 11 0.25 12.61 -1.74
C ILE A 11 0.20 11.67 -2.93
N SER A 12 0.74 12.06 -4.10
CA SER A 12 0.79 11.21 -5.29
C SER A 12 1.56 9.91 -5.06
N GLU A 13 2.69 9.95 -4.33
CA GLU A 13 3.45 8.73 -4.03
C GLU A 13 2.72 7.83 -3.02
N ILE A 14 2.00 8.39 -2.05
CA ILE A 14 1.14 7.60 -1.15
C ILE A 14 0.02 6.92 -1.94
N ASP A 15 -0.63 7.64 -2.85
CA ASP A 15 -1.67 7.08 -3.72
C ASP A 15 -1.15 5.95 -4.59
N ARG A 16 0.01 6.13 -5.23
CA ARG A 16 0.67 5.08 -6.02
C ARG A 16 0.91 3.81 -5.19
N ARG A 17 1.39 3.95 -3.95
CA ARG A 17 1.66 2.81 -3.06
C ARG A 17 0.38 2.10 -2.62
N ILE A 18 -0.69 2.84 -2.37
CA ILE A 18 -2.00 2.25 -2.05
C ILE A 18 -2.51 1.45 -3.25
N GLU A 19 -2.39 2.00 -4.48
CA GLU A 19 -2.77 1.30 -5.70
C GLU A 19 -1.96 0.03 -5.92
N ASP A 20 -0.62 0.09 -5.76
CA ASP A 20 0.25 -1.09 -5.83
C ASP A 20 -0.23 -2.19 -4.86
N LEU A 21 -0.51 -1.83 -3.61
CA LEU A 21 -1.02 -2.78 -2.60
C LEU A 21 -2.42 -3.32 -2.92
N GLN A 22 -3.28 -2.53 -3.55
CA GLN A 22 -4.59 -2.99 -4.00
C GLN A 22 -4.49 -4.01 -5.13
N GLN A 23 -3.56 -3.82 -6.08
CA GLN A 23 -3.31 -4.80 -7.14
C GLN A 23 -2.83 -6.13 -6.54
N HIS A 24 -1.90 -6.08 -5.59
CA HIS A 24 -1.41 -7.26 -4.88
C HIS A 24 -2.47 -8.04 -4.09
N ARG A 25 -3.61 -7.41 -3.76
CA ARG A 25 -4.74 -8.09 -3.12
C ARG A 25 -5.35 -9.16 -4.04
N TYR A 26 -5.33 -8.90 -5.35
CA TYR A 26 -5.95 -9.76 -6.36
C TYR A 26 -4.98 -10.75 -6.99
N ASP A 27 -3.67 -10.64 -6.72
CA ASP A 27 -2.66 -11.60 -7.18
C ASP A 27 -3.11 -13.03 -6.82
N GLU A 28 -3.17 -13.94 -7.78
CA GLU A 28 -3.56 -15.32 -7.48
C GLU A 28 -2.53 -15.98 -6.54
N ILE A 29 -2.99 -16.83 -5.62
CA ILE A 29 -2.06 -17.65 -4.84
C ILE A 29 -1.57 -18.74 -5.78
N ILE A 30 -0.28 -18.72 -6.08
CA ILE A 30 0.38 -19.74 -6.87
C ILE A 30 0.62 -20.94 -5.97
N VAL A 31 0.03 -22.08 -6.32
CA VAL A 31 0.28 -23.37 -5.66
C VAL A 31 1.64 -23.87 -6.12
N THR A 32 2.64 -23.74 -5.26
CA THR A 32 4.03 -24.14 -5.58
C THR A 32 4.36 -25.54 -5.08
N GLY A 33 3.51 -26.12 -4.21
CA GLY A 33 3.81 -27.36 -3.48
C GLY A 33 4.77 -27.14 -2.29
N ASN A 34 5.25 -25.91 -2.10
CA ASN A 34 5.99 -25.49 -0.92
C ASN A 34 5.06 -24.72 0.03
N GLN A 35 4.72 -25.35 1.15
CA GLN A 35 3.80 -24.79 2.15
C GLN A 35 4.26 -23.44 2.72
N TYR A 36 5.57 -23.18 2.79
CA TYR A 36 6.09 -21.89 3.25
C TYR A 36 5.83 -20.78 2.23
N ASP A 37 5.97 -21.08 0.94
CA ASP A 37 5.73 -20.09 -0.11
C ASP A 37 4.24 -19.77 -0.22
N GLU A 38 3.37 -20.77 -0.07
CA GLU A 38 1.91 -20.58 -0.03
C GLU A 38 1.48 -19.80 1.22
N LEU A 39 2.07 -20.08 2.39
CA LEU A 39 1.83 -19.32 3.61
C LEU A 39 2.28 -17.86 3.46
N ASN A 40 3.46 -17.62 2.90
CA ASN A 40 3.98 -16.27 2.67
C ASN A 40 3.06 -15.46 1.75
N GLN A 41 2.54 -16.08 0.68
CA GLN A 41 1.56 -15.46 -0.21
C GLN A 41 0.26 -15.10 0.52
N ALA A 42 -0.26 -16.01 1.35
CA ALA A 42 -1.46 -15.76 2.15
C ALA A 42 -1.25 -14.63 3.18
N LEU A 43 -0.11 -14.64 3.88
CA LEU A 43 0.25 -13.62 4.86
C LEU A 43 0.41 -12.23 4.21
N ALA A 44 1.05 -12.14 3.05
CA ALA A 44 1.21 -10.89 2.32
C ALA A 44 -0.13 -10.22 2.02
N LYS A 45 -1.14 -11.01 1.62
CA LYS A 45 -2.51 -10.52 1.37
C LYS A 45 -3.19 -10.01 2.65
N VAL A 46 -3.01 -10.71 3.77
CA VAL A 46 -3.60 -10.31 5.06
C VAL A 46 -2.95 -9.03 5.58
N ILE A 47 -1.63 -8.89 5.46
CA ILE A 47 -0.86 -7.71 5.90
C ILE A 47 -1.11 -6.49 5.00
N GLY A 48 -1.46 -6.69 3.73
CA GLY A 48 -1.79 -5.59 2.81
C GLY A 48 -2.95 -4.72 3.31
N VAL A 49 -3.96 -5.32 3.97
CA VAL A 49 -5.14 -4.59 4.48
C VAL A 49 -4.79 -3.55 5.57
N PRO A 50 -4.11 -3.90 6.68
CA PRO A 50 -3.70 -2.91 7.66
C PRO A 50 -2.71 -1.89 7.08
N LEU A 51 -1.79 -2.30 6.19
CA LEU A 51 -0.83 -1.37 5.58
C LEU A 51 -1.53 -0.30 4.72
N MET A 52 -2.54 -0.67 3.95
CA MET A 52 -3.36 0.30 3.20
C MET A 52 -4.09 1.29 4.11
N LYS A 53 -4.55 0.85 5.30
CA LYS A 53 -5.18 1.75 6.29
C LYS A 53 -4.19 2.77 6.85
N GLU A 54 -2.99 2.33 7.22
CA GLU A 54 -1.93 3.22 7.72
C GLU A 54 -1.50 4.24 6.66
N LEU A 55 -1.35 3.82 5.40
CA LEU A 55 -1.04 4.74 4.29
C LEU A 55 -2.17 5.74 4.02
N SER A 56 -3.43 5.31 4.13
CA SER A 56 -4.58 6.21 3.99
C SER A 56 -4.63 7.25 5.11
N SER A 57 -4.40 6.84 6.36
CA SER A 57 -4.27 7.74 7.50
C SER A 57 -3.11 8.74 7.32
N LEU A 58 -1.96 8.28 6.82
CA LEU A 58 -0.83 9.16 6.52
C LEU A 58 -1.15 10.17 5.42
N LYS A 59 -1.90 9.77 4.38
CA LYS A 59 -2.37 10.68 3.34
C LYS A 59 -3.25 11.78 3.92
N GLU A 60 -4.22 11.41 4.76
CA GLU A 60 -5.11 12.36 5.44
C GLU A 60 -4.31 13.37 6.28
N TYR A 61 -3.37 12.88 7.09
CA TYR A 61 -2.47 13.75 7.86
C TYR A 61 -1.73 14.75 6.97
N VAL A 62 -1.15 14.31 5.84
CA VAL A 62 -0.43 15.20 4.91
C VAL A 62 -1.38 16.21 4.28
N ILE A 63 -2.61 15.83 3.92
CA ILE A 63 -3.65 16.73 3.40
C ILE A 63 -3.99 17.84 4.41
N ASP A 64 -3.96 17.55 5.70
CA ASP A 64 -4.31 18.52 6.75
C ASP A 64 -3.16 19.49 7.12
N ILE A 65 -1.92 19.22 6.70
CA ILE A 65 -0.79 20.14 6.89
C ILE A 65 -1.02 21.42 6.09
N LYS A 66 -1.06 22.56 6.77
CA LYS A 66 -1.29 23.90 6.19
C LYS A 66 -0.09 24.46 5.42
#